data_AF-A0A3N5QUK8-F1
#
_entry.id   AF-A0A3N5QUK8-F1
#
_cell.length_a   1.000
_cell.length_b   1.000
_cell.length_c   1.000
_cell.angle_alpha   90.00
_cell.angle_beta   90.00
_cell.angle_gamma   90.00
#
_symmetry.space_group_name_H-M   'P 1'
#
loop_
_entity.id
_entity.type
_entity.pdbx_description
1 polymer ?
#
loop_
_entity_poly.entity_id
_entity_poly.type
_entity_poly.pdbx_seq_one_letter_code
_entity_poly.pdbx_strand_id
1 'polypeptide(L)'
;MKLMMLTKIIFFIWTISFFVFPQSKILIYMDLHQTDHLKAYGITFRALIEGIKADWLLNYRGGSFLIDNSDKIATECRIEGVSFDVISSSEAVNIYAEVQSEDNNMDVV
;
A
#
# COMPACT_ATOMS: atom_id res chain seq x y z
N MET A 1 26.24 5.42 38.54
CA MET A 1 26.39 4.53 37.37
C MET A 1 25.06 4.11 36.74
N LYS A 2 24.09 3.55 37.50
CA LYS A 2 22.75 3.18 36.98
C LYS A 2 21.96 4.32 36.33
N LEU A 3 21.94 5.51 36.94
CA LEU A 3 21.22 6.68 36.41
C LEU A 3 21.77 7.13 35.03
N MET A 4 23.09 7.04 34.83
CA MET A 4 23.79 7.34 33.58
C MET A 4 23.57 6.28 32.49
N MET A 5 23.34 5.02 32.87
CA MET A 5 22.91 3.98 31.92
C MET A 5 21.45 4.18 31.49
N LEU A 6 20.57 4.56 32.43
CA LEU A 6 19.16 4.81 32.13
C LEU A 6 18.97 5.97 31.13
N THR A 7 19.73 7.06 31.31
CA THR A 7 19.70 8.20 30.38
C THR A 7 20.20 7.83 28.99
N LYS A 8 21.22 6.97 28.89
CA LYS A 8 21.71 6.45 27.59
C LYS A 8 20.69 5.56 26.89
N ILE A 9 19.96 4.73 27.63
CA ILE A 9 18.90 3.87 27.07
C ILE A 9 17.75 4.73 26.55
N ILE A 10 17.32 5.75 27.32
CA ILE A 10 16.27 6.69 26.89
C ILE A 10 16.71 7.44 25.63
N PHE A 11 17.95 7.92 25.59
CA PHE A 11 18.50 8.60 24.41
C PHE A 11 18.53 7.67 23.18
N PHE A 12 18.94 6.42 23.35
CA PHE A 12 18.98 5.42 22.28
C PHE A 12 17.57 5.09 21.73
N ILE A 13 16.59 4.93 22.61
CA ILE A 13 15.18 4.74 22.21
C ILE A 13 14.66 5.98 21.47
N TRP A 14 15.01 7.18 21.92
CA TRP A 14 14.59 8.42 21.28
C TRP A 14 15.17 8.58 19.88
N THR A 15 16.42 8.15 19.65
CA THR A 15 17.02 8.16 18.31
C THR A 15 16.43 7.13 17.35
N ILE A 16 15.91 6.01 17.85
CA ILE A 16 15.30 4.96 17.02
C ILE A 16 13.94 5.40 16.47
N SER A 17 13.19 6.21 17.22
CA SER A 17 11.86 6.68 16.81
C SER A 17 11.86 7.58 15.57
N PHE A 18 13.01 8.11 15.14
CA PHE A 18 13.12 8.94 13.93
C PHE A 18 13.22 8.16 12.61
N PHE A 19 13.31 6.82 12.66
CA PHE A 19 13.47 6.00 11.45
C PHE A 19 12.16 5.47 10.85
N VAL A 20 10.99 5.90 11.36
CA VAL A 20 9.71 5.50 10.79
C VAL A 20 9.36 6.46 9.65
N PHE A 21 9.59 6.01 8.42
CA PHE A 21 9.17 6.74 7.22
C PHE A 21 7.80 6.21 6.74
N PRO A 22 6.88 7.10 6.34
CA PRO A 22 5.65 6.68 5.69
C PRO A 22 5.96 5.95 4.39
N GLN A 23 5.37 4.77 4.21
CA GLN A 23 5.55 3.95 3.01
C GLN A 23 4.49 4.32 1.97
N SER A 24 4.93 4.57 0.73
CA SER A 24 4.02 4.72 -0.41
C SER A 24 3.35 3.39 -0.76
N LYS A 25 2.26 3.47 -1.52
CA LYS A 25 1.52 2.30 -2.01
C LYS A 25 1.54 2.27 -3.54
N ILE A 26 1.34 1.10 -4.11
CA ILE A 26 0.99 0.91 -5.51
C ILE A 26 -0.52 0.75 -5.60
N LEU A 27 -1.19 1.63 -6.34
CA LEU A 27 -2.60 1.53 -6.69
C LEU A 27 -2.72 0.89 -8.07
N ILE A 28 -3.07 -0.39 -8.12
CA ILE A 28 -3.36 -1.09 -9.37
C ILE A 28 -4.80 -0.77 -9.77
N TYR A 29 -4.98 -0.16 -10.94
CA TYR A 29 -6.30 0.24 -11.40
C TYR A 29 -7.12 -0.95 -11.87
N MET A 30 -8.42 -0.86 -11.61
CA MET A 30 -9.43 -1.80 -12.10
C MET A 30 -10.62 -1.11 -12.78
N ASP A 31 -10.53 0.21 -12.99
CA ASP A 31 -11.48 0.97 -13.78
C ASP A 31 -11.08 1.04 -15.27
N LEU A 32 -11.68 1.96 -16.03
CA LEU A 32 -11.45 2.14 -17.47
C LEU A 32 -10.00 2.50 -17.84
N HIS A 33 -9.14 2.85 -16.89
CA HIS A 33 -7.70 3.05 -17.14
C HIS A 33 -6.93 1.74 -17.26
N GLN A 34 -7.55 0.61 -16.90
CA GLN A 34 -6.96 -0.72 -17.05
C GLN A 34 -7.41 -1.36 -18.37
N THR A 35 -6.45 -1.76 -19.20
CA THR A 35 -6.75 -2.43 -20.48
C THR A 35 -6.86 -3.94 -20.35
N ASP A 36 -6.27 -4.53 -19.30
CA ASP A 36 -6.32 -5.97 -19.05
C ASP A 36 -6.41 -6.26 -17.54
N HIS A 37 -7.64 -6.47 -17.07
CA HIS A 37 -7.90 -6.76 -15.66
C HIS A 37 -7.36 -8.12 -15.22
N LEU A 38 -7.29 -9.12 -16.12
CA LEU A 38 -6.79 -10.46 -15.75
C LEU A 38 -5.30 -10.41 -15.43
N LYS A 39 -4.53 -9.59 -16.15
CA LYS A 39 -3.13 -9.33 -15.81
C LYS A 39 -2.98 -8.61 -14.48
N ALA A 40 -3.82 -7.61 -14.20
CA ALA A 40 -3.84 -6.92 -12.92
C ALA A 40 -4.09 -7.89 -11.75
N TYR A 41 -5.10 -8.77 -11.87
CA TYR A 41 -5.33 -9.87 -10.93
C TYR A 41 -4.10 -10.79 -10.81
N GLY A 42 -3.46 -11.13 -11.92
CA GLY A 42 -2.26 -11.96 -11.92
C GLY A 42 -1.11 -11.36 -11.11
N ILE A 43 -0.89 -10.05 -11.21
CA ILE A 43 0.11 -9.33 -10.40
C ILE A 43 -0.28 -9.36 -8.93
N THR A 44 -1.52 -8.97 -8.59
CA THR A 44 -2.00 -8.98 -7.21
C THR A 44 -1.90 -10.38 -6.59
N PHE A 45 -2.28 -11.41 -7.34
CA PHE A 45 -2.18 -12.81 -6.91
C PHE A 45 -0.74 -13.23 -6.64
N ARG A 46 0.22 -12.89 -7.51
CA ARG A 46 1.63 -13.18 -7.28
C ARG A 46 2.16 -12.46 -6.04
N ALA A 47 1.78 -11.21 -5.82
CA ALA A 47 2.14 -10.48 -4.60
C ALA A 47 1.64 -11.23 -3.34
N LEU A 48 0.40 -11.72 -3.35
CA LEU A 48 -0.16 -12.51 -2.26
C LEU A 48 0.60 -13.83 -2.04
N ILE A 49 0.97 -14.54 -3.11
CA ILE A 49 1.79 -15.77 -3.02
C ILE A 49 3.15 -15.50 -2.37
N GLU A 50 3.71 -14.32 -2.57
CA GLU A 50 4.96 -13.87 -1.97
C GLU A 50 4.81 -13.34 -0.54
N GLY A 51 3.59 -13.40 0.01
CA GLY A 51 3.28 -12.93 1.36
C GLY A 51 3.13 -11.41 1.47
N ILE A 52 3.07 -10.70 0.34
CA ILE A 52 2.79 -9.27 0.30
C ILE A 52 1.29 -9.08 0.42
N LYS A 53 0.87 -8.17 1.32
CA LYS A 53 -0.54 -7.85 1.50
C LYS A 53 -1.04 -6.98 0.35
N ALA A 54 -2.24 -7.29 -0.12
CA ALA A 54 -2.97 -6.48 -1.06
C ALA A 54 -4.35 -6.21 -0.47
N ASP A 55 -4.70 -4.93 -0.34
CA ASP A 55 -6.02 -4.51 0.11
C ASP A 55 -6.91 -4.40 -1.13
N TRP A 56 -8.03 -5.12 -1.13
CA TRP A 56 -9.00 -5.03 -2.22
C TRP A 56 -10.02 -3.94 -1.90
N LEU A 57 -10.09 -2.91 -2.75
CA LEU A 57 -11.00 -1.77 -2.58
C LEU A 57 -12.31 -2.04 -3.32
N LEU A 58 -13.23 -2.76 -2.67
CA LEU A 58 -14.51 -3.14 -3.23
C LEU A 58 -15.30 -1.91 -3.70
N ASN A 59 -15.78 -1.95 -4.95
CA ASN A 59 -16.52 -0.88 -5.63
C ASN A 59 -15.80 0.48 -5.77
N TYR A 60 -14.60 0.64 -5.23
CA TYR A 60 -13.75 1.79 -5.50
C TYR A 60 -12.94 1.57 -6.77
N ARG A 61 -13.10 2.48 -7.74
CA ARG A 61 -12.43 2.43 -9.05
C ARG A 61 -12.43 1.01 -9.66
N GLY A 62 -13.62 0.41 -9.74
CA GLY A 62 -13.81 -0.92 -10.33
C GLY A 62 -13.26 -2.10 -9.52
N GLY A 63 -12.98 -1.93 -8.22
CA GLY A 63 -12.38 -2.98 -7.41
C GLY A 63 -10.86 -2.93 -7.40
N SER A 64 -10.27 -1.73 -7.37
CA SER A 64 -8.82 -1.52 -7.43
C SER A 64 -8.07 -2.16 -6.25
N PHE A 65 -6.76 -2.36 -6.39
CA PHE A 65 -5.93 -2.93 -5.32
C PHE A 65 -4.90 -1.93 -4.82
N LEU A 66 -4.72 -1.87 -3.50
CA LEU A 66 -3.58 -1.20 -2.88
C LEU A 66 -2.57 -2.23 -2.38
N ILE A 67 -1.32 -2.08 -2.78
CA ILE A 67 -0.22 -2.96 -2.38
C ILE A 67 0.91 -2.09 -1.81
N ASP A 68 1.67 -2.59 -0.83
CA ASP A 68 2.87 -1.90 -0.36
C ASP A 68 3.84 -1.65 -1.54
N ASN A 69 4.33 -0.41 -1.64
CA ASN A 69 5.20 -0.07 -2.76
C ASN A 69 6.50 -0.89 -2.72
N SER A 70 6.81 -1.48 -3.86
CA SER A 70 7.96 -2.34 -4.09
C SER A 70 8.41 -2.16 -5.54
N ASP A 71 9.71 -1.94 -5.74
CA ASP A 71 10.30 -1.82 -7.08
C ASP A 71 10.02 -3.06 -7.93
N LYS A 72 9.92 -4.23 -7.30
CA LYS A 72 9.58 -5.49 -7.95
C LYS A 72 8.18 -5.43 -8.55
N ILE A 73 7.17 -5.09 -7.75
CA ILE A 73 5.77 -5.04 -8.20
C ILE A 73 5.60 -3.96 -9.26
N ALA A 74 6.17 -2.76 -9.04
CA ALA A 74 6.11 -1.68 -10.02
C ALA A 74 6.76 -2.10 -11.36
N THR A 75 7.82 -2.90 -11.32
CA THR A 75 8.48 -3.43 -12.52
C THR A 75 7.64 -4.51 -13.19
N GLU A 76 7.03 -5.42 -12.44
CA GLU A 76 6.08 -6.40 -12.99
C GLU A 76 4.89 -5.73 -13.68
N CYS A 77 4.30 -4.68 -13.08
CA CYS A 77 3.23 -3.92 -13.70
C CYS A 77 3.67 -3.31 -15.04
N ARG A 78 4.86 -2.70 -15.09
CA ARG A 78 5.41 -2.12 -16.32
C ARG A 78 5.66 -3.18 -17.40
N ILE A 79 6.22 -4.34 -17.03
CA ILE A 79 6.53 -5.42 -17.97
C ILE A 79 5.26 -6.04 -18.54
N GLU A 80 4.25 -6.25 -17.71
CA GLU A 80 2.99 -6.89 -18.12
C GLU A 80 2.00 -5.92 -18.78
N GLY A 81 2.28 -4.61 -18.72
CA GLY A 81 1.41 -3.56 -19.27
C GLY A 81 0.17 -3.31 -18.40
N VAL A 82 0.29 -3.48 -17.09
CA VAL A 82 -0.78 -3.19 -16.12
C VAL A 82 -0.68 -1.74 -15.68
N SER A 83 -1.77 -0.97 -15.83
CA SER A 83 -1.86 0.41 -15.37
C SER A 83 -1.89 0.51 -13.84
N PHE A 84 -1.04 1.38 -13.27
CA PHE A 84 -0.95 1.61 -11.84
C PHE A 84 -0.38 3.00 -11.53
N ASP A 85 -0.56 3.46 -10.29
CA ASP A 85 0.15 4.60 -9.72
C ASP A 85 0.96 4.21 -8.49
N VAL A 86 2.03 4.96 -8.23
CA VAL A 86 2.64 5.00 -6.90
C VAL A 86 2.07 6.21 -6.16
N ILE A 87 1.31 5.95 -5.10
CA ILE A 87 0.66 6.98 -4.29
C ILE A 87 1.35 7.13 -2.94
N SER A 88 1.33 8.33 -2.39
CA SER A 88 1.82 8.63 -1.04
C SER A 88 0.99 7.91 0.03
N SER A 89 1.56 7.79 1.22
CA SER A 89 0.83 7.29 2.40
C SER A 89 -0.40 8.14 2.71
N SER A 90 -0.33 9.47 2.49
CA SER A 90 -1.45 10.38 2.71
C SER A 90 -2.58 10.17 1.72
N GLU A 91 -2.26 9.92 0.45
CA GLU A 91 -3.27 9.59 -0.56
C GLU A 91 -3.93 8.25 -0.24
N ALA A 92 -3.15 7.25 0.17
CA ALA A 92 -3.69 5.97 0.60
C ALA A 92 -4.67 6.13 1.79
N VAL A 93 -4.32 6.94 2.80
CA VAL A 93 -5.21 7.25 3.93
C VAL A 93 -6.52 7.89 3.47
N ASN A 94 -6.46 8.82 2.52
CA ASN A 94 -7.67 9.43 1.97
C ASN A 94 -8.55 8.40 1.24
N ILE A 95 -7.93 7.49 0.47
CA ILE A 95 -8.65 6.41 -0.20
C ILE A 95 -9.30 5.48 0.84
N TYR A 96 -8.58 5.07 1.88
CA TYR A 96 -9.18 4.24 2.94
C TYR A 96 -10.35 4.95 3.63
N ALA A 97 -10.21 6.25 3.93
CA ALA A 97 -11.28 7.03 4.53
C ALA A 97 -12.52 7.15 3.63
N GLU A 98 -12.32 7.28 2.32
CA GLU A 98 -13.42 7.25 1.35
C GLU A 98 -14.07 5.86 1.33
N VAL A 99 -13.28 4.80 1.15
CA VAL A 99 -13.76 3.42 1.01
C VAL A 99 -14.49 2.92 2.26
N GLN A 100 -14.15 3.43 3.45
CA GLN A 100 -14.78 3.05 4.72
C GLN A 100 -15.92 3.97 5.15
N SER A 101 -16.31 4.95 4.34
CA SER A 101 -17.42 5.86 4.67
C SER A 101 -18.77 5.14 4.60
N GLU A 102 -19.61 5.30 5.62
CA GLU A 102 -20.95 4.69 5.67
C GLU A 102 -21.91 5.21 4.59
N ASP A 103 -21.59 6.31 3.92
CA ASP A 103 -22.42 6.95 2.90
C ASP A 103 -22.26 6.32 1.50
N ASN A 104 -21.40 5.32 1.33
CA ASN A 104 -21.17 4.65 0.06
C ASN A 104 -21.24 3.13 0.18
N ASN A 105 -21.34 2.46 -0.97
CA ASN A 105 -21.33 1.01 -1.06
C ASN A 105 -19.91 0.52 -1.41
N MET A 106 -18.91 0.91 -0.63
CA MET A 106 -17.51 0.48 -0.79
C MET A 106 -17.04 -0.23 0.48
N ASP A 107 -15.96 -1.00 0.36
CA ASP A 107 -15.31 -1.65 1.50
C ASP A 107 -13.85 -1.99 1.17
N VAL A 108 -13.05 -2.24 2.20
CA VAL A 108 -11.68 -2.73 2.08
C VAL A 108 -11.57 -4.12 2.71
N VAL A 109 -11.14 -5.10 1.91
CA VAL A 109 -11.02 -6.52 2.29
C VAL A 109 -9.57 -6.95 2.34
#